data_AF-A0A951LWZ4-F1
#
_entry.id   AF-A0A951LWZ4-F1
#
_cell.length_a   1.000
_cell.length_b   1.000
_cell.length_c   1.000
_cell.angle_alpha   90.00
_cell.angle_beta   90.00
_cell.angle_gamma   90.00
#
_symmetry.space_group_name_H-M   'P 1'
#
loop_
_entity.id
_entity.type
_entity.pdbx_description
1 polymer ?
#
loop_
_entity_poly.entity_id
_entity_poly.type
_entity_poly.pdbx_seq_one_letter_code
_entity_poly.pdbx_strand_id
1 'polypeptide(L)'
;KAEAAAKTTPAPDDAARSFIAQLDKAILSGRKAEIDALIVPGELAAFAKGLVGTQPEIWQTQLVRTEALDATRVAADVTLHVKQLGREQSGTAVLILARTGNVWKLAGIEFLEVR
;
A
#
# COMPACT_ATOMS: atom_id res chain seq x y z
N LYS A 1 -16.90 -36.46 -9.02
CA LYS A 1 -15.60 -36.70 -8.35
C LYS A 1 -14.52 -36.23 -9.31
N ALA A 2 -13.65 -35.27 -9.03
CA ALA A 2 -13.14 -34.80 -7.74
C ALA A 2 -12.93 -33.28 -7.75
N GLU A 3 -13.27 -32.64 -6.64
CA GLU A 3 -12.87 -31.30 -6.26
C GLU A 3 -11.38 -31.33 -5.91
N ALA A 4 -10.55 -30.65 -6.68
CA ALA A 4 -9.22 -30.26 -6.24
C ALA A 4 -9.27 -28.77 -5.96
N ALA A 5 -9.48 -28.42 -4.69
CA ALA A 5 -9.29 -27.08 -4.18
C ALA A 5 -7.81 -26.70 -4.38
N ALA A 6 -7.51 -26.12 -5.54
CA ALA A 6 -6.29 -25.35 -5.71
C ALA A 6 -6.33 -24.25 -4.64
N LYS A 7 -5.39 -24.29 -3.70
CA LYS A 7 -5.05 -23.12 -2.90
C LYS A 7 -4.47 -22.08 -3.86
N THR A 8 -5.35 -21.40 -4.59
CA THR A 8 -4.98 -20.44 -5.62
C THR A 8 -4.34 -19.27 -4.90
N THR A 9 -3.01 -19.18 -4.97
CA THR A 9 -2.33 -17.96 -4.57
C THR A 9 -2.82 -16.87 -5.52
N PRO A 10 -3.40 -15.76 -5.02
CA PRO A 10 -3.87 -14.68 -5.88
C PRO A 10 -2.73 -14.21 -6.79
N ALA A 11 -3.07 -13.77 -8.01
CA ALA A 11 -2.10 -13.07 -8.84
C ALA A 11 -1.52 -11.88 -8.05
N PRO A 12 -0.24 -11.50 -8.29
CA PRO A 12 0.39 -10.38 -7.62
C PRO A 12 -0.46 -9.10 -7.64
N ASP A 13 -1.13 -8.81 -8.76
CA ASP A 13 -2.02 -7.65 -8.91
C ASP A 13 -3.24 -7.69 -7.98
N ASP A 14 -3.85 -8.86 -7.76
CA ASP A 14 -5.00 -9.00 -6.87
C ASP A 14 -4.60 -8.86 -5.40
N ALA A 15 -3.45 -9.40 -5.03
CA ALA A 15 -2.88 -9.22 -3.70
C ALA A 15 -2.50 -7.76 -3.45
N ALA A 16 -1.87 -7.10 -4.43
CA ALA A 16 -1.50 -5.69 -4.36
C ALA A 16 -2.74 -4.78 -4.27
N ARG A 17 -3.78 -4.99 -5.09
CA ARG A 17 -5.05 -4.25 -4.98
C ARG A 17 -5.69 -4.41 -3.60
N SER A 18 -5.74 -5.64 -3.10
CA SER A 18 -6.31 -5.92 -1.78
C SER A 18 -5.52 -5.25 -0.66
N PHE A 19 -4.19 -5.24 -0.76
CA PHE A 19 -3.33 -4.54 0.18
C PHE A 19 -3.53 -3.02 0.12
N ILE A 20 -3.53 -2.44 -1.08
CA ILE A 20 -3.71 -1.00 -1.31
C ILE A 20 -5.04 -0.51 -0.72
N ALA A 21 -6.14 -1.24 -0.94
CA ALA A 21 -7.43 -0.88 -0.36
C ALA A 21 -7.42 -0.89 1.19
N GLN A 22 -6.66 -1.83 1.80
CA GLN A 22 -6.48 -1.86 3.25
C GLN A 22 -5.63 -0.68 3.74
N LEU A 23 -4.57 -0.34 3.01
CA LEU A 23 -3.70 0.80 3.32
C LEU A 23 -4.47 2.12 3.26
N ASP A 24 -5.22 2.37 2.20
CA ASP A 24 -6.03 3.58 2.05
C ASP A 24 -7.03 3.74 3.20
N LYS A 25 -7.70 2.65 3.58
CA LYS A 25 -8.63 2.64 4.72
C LYS A 25 -7.91 2.94 6.05
N ALA A 26 -6.74 2.35 6.27
CA ALA A 26 -5.96 2.57 7.48
C ALA A 26 -5.50 4.04 7.58
N ILE A 27 -5.05 4.62 6.46
CA ILE A 27 -4.63 6.02 6.37
C ILE A 27 -5.79 6.96 6.71
N LEU A 28 -6.95 6.76 6.08
CA LEU A 28 -8.14 7.56 6.34
C LEU A 28 -8.65 7.44 7.79
N SER A 29 -8.40 6.31 8.45
CA SER A 29 -8.75 6.14 9.86
C SER A 29 -7.95 7.04 10.81
N GLY A 30 -6.77 7.51 10.39
CA GLY A 30 -5.84 8.29 11.21
C GLY A 30 -5.22 7.51 12.39
N ARG A 31 -5.50 6.21 12.53
CA ARG A 31 -5.05 5.40 13.66
C ARG A 31 -3.66 4.85 13.39
N LYS A 32 -2.66 5.38 14.09
CA LYS A 32 -1.25 4.97 13.97
C LYS A 32 -1.05 3.46 14.02
N ALA A 33 -1.72 2.77 14.95
CA ALA A 33 -1.58 1.32 15.11
C ALA A 33 -2.06 0.53 13.87
N GLU A 34 -3.08 1.00 13.16
CA GLU A 34 -3.57 0.34 11.94
C GLU A 34 -2.63 0.56 10.77
N ILE A 35 -2.05 1.76 10.67
CA ILE A 35 -1.03 2.09 9.66
C ILE A 35 0.25 1.28 9.92
N ASP A 36 0.74 1.28 11.17
CA ASP A 36 1.94 0.53 11.58
C ASP A 36 1.79 -0.98 11.31
N ALA A 37 0.58 -1.54 11.47
CA ALA A 37 0.32 -2.96 11.22
C ALA A 37 0.56 -3.35 9.75
N LEU A 38 0.34 -2.43 8.82
CA LEU A 38 0.50 -2.63 7.37
C LEU A 38 1.91 -2.33 6.87
N ILE A 39 2.79 -1.80 7.72
CA ILE A 39 4.18 -1.46 7.38
C ILE A 39 5.13 -2.52 7.96
N VAL A 40 6.22 -2.81 7.25
CA VAL A 40 7.29 -3.66 7.77
C VAL A 40 7.90 -2.98 9.02
N PRO A 41 8.00 -3.66 10.18
CA PRO A 41 8.52 -3.05 11.39
C PRO A 41 9.92 -2.43 11.19
N GLY A 42 10.09 -1.18 11.61
CA GLY A 42 11.34 -0.42 11.44
C GLY A 42 11.38 0.44 10.17
N GLU A 43 10.53 0.17 9.19
CA GLU A 43 10.44 0.93 7.94
C GLU A 43 9.45 2.10 8.04
N LEU A 44 9.64 3.12 7.19
CA LEU A 44 8.67 4.19 6.92
C LEU A 44 8.10 4.92 8.17
N ALA A 45 8.85 4.97 9.28
CA ALA A 45 8.39 5.58 10.53
C ALA A 45 8.01 7.07 10.38
N ALA A 46 8.76 7.82 9.57
CA ALA A 46 8.48 9.23 9.28
C ALA A 46 7.19 9.39 8.45
N PHE A 47 6.96 8.50 7.49
CA PHE A 47 5.75 8.47 6.69
C PHE A 47 4.51 8.18 7.54
N ALA A 48 4.55 7.13 8.36
CA ALA A 48 3.46 6.79 9.27
C ALA A 48 3.14 7.94 10.24
N LYS A 49 4.17 8.61 10.78
CA LYS A 49 4.01 9.79 11.63
C LYS A 49 3.35 10.96 10.88
N GLY A 50 3.74 11.19 9.63
CA GLY A 50 3.18 12.23 8.78
C GLY A 50 1.67 12.05 8.56
N LEU A 51 1.25 10.84 8.19
CA LEU A 51 -0.16 10.52 7.93
C LEU A 51 -1.07 10.73 9.16
N VAL A 52 -0.59 10.34 10.35
CA VAL A 52 -1.34 10.52 11.61
C VAL A 52 -1.46 12.00 11.96
N GLY A 53 -0.42 12.79 11.68
CA GLY A 53 -0.40 14.22 11.99
C GLY A 53 -1.29 15.06 11.08
N THR A 54 -1.55 14.59 9.85
CA THR A 54 -2.27 15.38 8.85
C THR A 54 -3.68 14.88 8.56
N GLN A 55 -3.95 13.58 8.76
CA GLN A 55 -5.21 12.90 8.51
C GLN A 55 -5.94 13.43 7.26
N PRO A 56 -5.52 13.00 6.05
CA PRO A 56 -6.03 13.54 4.81
C PRO A 56 -7.55 13.39 4.68
N GLU A 57 -8.22 14.43 4.17
CA GLU A 57 -9.64 14.40 3.83
C GLU A 57 -9.98 13.42 2.71
N ILE A 58 -9.06 13.26 1.74
CA ILE A 58 -9.17 12.28 0.66
C ILE A 58 -7.83 11.58 0.53
N TRP A 59 -7.87 10.25 0.43
CA TRP A 59 -6.73 9.43 0.08
C TRP A 59 -7.20 8.28 -0.80
N GLN A 60 -6.68 8.22 -2.02
CA GLN A 60 -7.03 7.17 -2.97
C GLN A 60 -5.80 6.76 -3.76
N THR A 61 -5.48 5.47 -3.69
CA THR A 61 -4.39 4.85 -4.41
C THR A 61 -4.97 3.91 -5.47
N GLN A 62 -4.53 4.07 -6.73
CA GLN A 62 -4.93 3.20 -7.82
C GLN A 62 -3.73 2.45 -8.37
N LEU A 63 -3.81 1.12 -8.38
CA LEU A 63 -2.79 0.24 -8.96
C LEU A 63 -2.77 0.38 -10.49
N VAL A 64 -1.59 0.61 -11.04
CA VAL A 64 -1.34 0.63 -12.49
C VAL A 64 -0.86 -0.73 -12.97
N ARG A 65 0.19 -1.27 -12.33
CA ARG A 65 0.75 -2.60 -12.62
C ARG A 65 1.57 -3.10 -11.44
N THR A 66 1.88 -4.40 -11.44
CA THR A 66 2.87 -5.00 -10.54
C THR A 66 4.04 -5.59 -11.30
N GLU A 67 5.23 -5.54 -10.69
CA GLU A 67 6.44 -6.21 -11.15
C GLU A 67 7.02 -7.04 -9.99
N ALA A 68 7.30 -8.32 -10.25
CA ALA A 68 7.94 -9.18 -9.25
C ALA A 68 9.42 -8.82 -9.14
N LEU A 69 9.87 -8.48 -7.92
CA LEU A 69 11.27 -8.19 -7.65
C LEU A 69 12.02 -9.46 -7.21
N ASP A 70 11.38 -10.25 -6.34
CA ASP A 70 11.87 -11.54 -5.88
C ASP A 70 10.71 -12.43 -5.39
N ALA A 71 11.02 -13.58 -4.77
CA ALA A 71 10.03 -14.54 -4.28
C ALA A 71 9.07 -14.00 -3.21
N THR A 72 9.43 -12.89 -2.56
CA THR A 72 8.72 -12.28 -1.44
C THR A 72 8.40 -10.81 -1.64
N ARG A 73 8.86 -10.19 -2.73
CA ARG A 73 8.72 -8.75 -2.98
C ARG A 73 8.14 -8.45 -4.36
N VAL A 74 7.29 -7.43 -4.38
CA VAL A 74 6.64 -6.89 -5.59
C VAL A 74 6.77 -5.37 -5.56
N ALA A 75 7.12 -4.77 -6.69
CA ALA A 75 6.94 -3.36 -6.95
C ALA A 75 5.53 -3.13 -7.51
N ALA A 76 4.81 -2.15 -6.99
CA ALA A 76 3.50 -1.75 -7.45
C ALA A 76 3.55 -0.28 -7.90
N ASP A 77 3.49 -0.05 -9.21
CA ASP A 77 3.30 1.29 -9.75
C ASP A 77 1.87 1.74 -9.44
N VAL A 78 1.72 2.92 -8.84
CA VAL A 78 0.43 3.47 -8.43
C VAL A 78 0.28 4.93 -8.84
N THR A 79 -0.95 5.36 -9.06
CA THR A 79 -1.34 6.77 -9.02
C THR A 79 -2.00 7.08 -7.69
N LEU A 80 -1.70 8.24 -7.11
CA LEU A 80 -2.21 8.69 -5.83
C LEU A 80 -2.99 10.00 -6.00
N HIS A 81 -4.17 10.07 -5.39
CA HIS A 81 -4.96 11.29 -5.23
C HIS A 81 -5.12 11.57 -3.75
N VAL A 82 -4.67 12.75 -3.31
CA VAL A 82 -4.76 13.17 -1.90
C VAL A 82 -5.40 14.53 -1.81
N LYS A 83 -6.29 14.70 -0.84
CA LYS A 83 -6.70 16.02 -0.35
C LYS A 83 -6.31 16.13 1.11
N GLN A 84 -5.51 17.13 1.42
CA GLN A 84 -4.99 17.36 2.75
C GLN A 84 -4.97 18.86 3.07
N LEU A 85 -5.58 19.27 4.18
CA LEU A 85 -5.65 20.67 4.62
C LEU A 85 -6.19 21.60 3.53
N GLY A 86 -7.23 21.16 2.82
CA GLY A 86 -7.84 21.90 1.72
C GLY A 86 -7.03 21.94 0.41
N ARG A 87 -5.84 21.33 0.37
CA ARG A 87 -5.03 21.21 -0.85
C ARG A 87 -5.23 19.85 -1.48
N GLU A 88 -5.58 19.84 -2.76
CA GLU A 88 -5.67 18.61 -3.55
C GLU A 88 -4.41 18.44 -4.39
N GLN A 89 -3.88 17.22 -4.41
CA GLN A 89 -2.64 16.86 -5.08
C GLN A 89 -2.80 15.49 -5.72
N SER A 90 -2.14 15.30 -6.85
CA SER A 90 -2.07 14.00 -7.51
C SER A 90 -0.63 13.69 -7.88
N GLY A 91 -0.30 12.39 -7.89
CA GLY A 91 1.05 11.95 -8.15
C GLY A 91 1.16 10.49 -8.53
N THR A 92 2.38 10.07 -8.83
CA THR A 92 2.71 8.66 -9.03
C THR A 92 3.70 8.22 -7.98
N ALA A 93 3.61 6.95 -7.59
CA ALA A 93 4.53 6.31 -6.68
C ALA A 93 4.80 4.86 -7.08
N VAL A 94 5.92 4.30 -6.62
CA VAL A 94 6.17 2.87 -6.65
C VAL A 94 6.16 2.36 -5.21
N LEU A 95 5.19 1.53 -4.87
CA LEU A 95 5.10 0.90 -3.55
C LEU A 95 5.88 -0.42 -3.59
N ILE A 96 6.81 -0.61 -2.66
CA ILE A 96 7.48 -1.88 -2.48
C ILE A 96 6.69 -2.69 -1.46
N LEU A 97 6.05 -3.76 -1.91
CA LEU A 97 5.31 -4.69 -1.06
C LEU A 97 6.19 -5.89 -0.75
N ALA A 98 6.29 -6.24 0.54
CA ALA A 98 7.00 -7.42 1.01
C ALA A 98 6.05 -8.37 1.73
N ARG A 99 6.21 -9.66 1.46
CA ARG A 99 5.47 -10.72 2.13
C ARG A 99 6.19 -11.11 3.42
N THR A 100 5.60 -10.78 4.56
CA THR A 100 6.07 -11.21 5.88
C THR A 100 5.19 -12.37 6.37
N GLY A 101 5.71 -13.59 6.30
CA GLY A 101 4.92 -14.80 6.51
C GLY A 101 3.79 -14.91 5.48
N ASN A 102 2.53 -14.84 5.94
CA ASN A 102 1.35 -14.92 5.07
C ASN A 102 0.70 -13.57 4.76
N VAL A 103 1.32 -12.46 5.18
CA VAL A 103 0.73 -11.12 5.09
C VAL A 103 1.62 -10.19 4.25
N TRP A 104 1.01 -9.45 3.33
CA TRP A 104 1.67 -8.38 2.59
C TRP A 104 1.77 -7.12 3.46
N LYS A 105 2.94 -6.47 3.39
CA LYS A 105 3.23 -5.23 4.09
C LYS A 105 3.94 -4.25 3.16
N LEU A 106 3.79 -2.97 3.42
CA LEU A 106 4.56 -1.92 2.77
C LEU A 106 5.97 -1.91 3.36
N ALA A 107 6.95 -2.15 2.50
CA ALA A 107 8.37 -2.14 2.84
C ALA A 107 9.06 -0.83 2.41
N GLY A 108 8.53 -0.14 1.41
CA GLY A 108 9.12 1.09 0.89
C GLY A 108 8.18 1.85 -0.03
N ILE A 109 8.48 3.13 -0.23
CA ILE A 109 7.84 4.00 -1.21
C ILE A 109 8.97 4.61 -2.03
N GLU A 110 9.12 4.14 -3.27
CA GLU A 110 10.11 4.63 -4.21
C GLU A 110 9.44 5.62 -5.17
N PHE A 111 10.18 6.66 -5.59
CA PHE A 111 9.76 7.67 -6.57
C PHE A 111 8.36 8.28 -6.33
N LEU A 112 8.24 9.27 -5.46
CA LEU A 112 7.03 10.08 -5.32
C LEU A 112 7.16 11.37 -6.15
N GLU A 113 6.45 11.47 -7.28
CA GLU A 113 6.27 12.75 -8.00
C GLU A 113 4.88 13.30 -7.67
N VAL A 114 4.83 14.43 -6.95
CA VAL A 114 3.57 15.15 -6.64
C VAL A 114 3.53 16.44 -7.44
N ARG A 115 2.42 16.70 -8.14
CA ARG A 115 2.19 17.94 -8.89
C ARG A 115 1.08 18.78 -8.28
#